data_AF-F5YIC5-F1
#
_entry.id   AF-F5YIC5-F1
#
_cell.length_a   1.000
_cell.length_b   1.000
_cell.length_c   1.000
_cell.angle_alpha   90.00
_cell.angle_beta   90.00
_cell.angle_gamma   90.00
#
_symmetry.space_group_name_H-M   'P 1'
#
loop_
_entity.id
_entity.type
_entity.pdbx_description
1 polymer ?
#
loop_
_entity_poly.entity_id
_entity_poly.type
_entity_poly.pdbx_seq_one_letter_code
_entity_poly.pdbx_strand_id
1 'polypeptide(L)'
;MDKAIPIQTFIREIRGRKVMLDSDLAALYQVETKVLNQAVKRNIGRFPSDFMFQLDPEEWETLRSQIVTTKTDEKRGGRRAAPYAFTEHGILMLSSVLKSDIAIDVNIKIMRVFVQMRQYALSQTDTSGQIVELRRLLLLYIDRNDKRVDDILRVLNSFIASPPKTKPIGFRANHEDTGKTPL
;
A
#
# COMPACT_ATOMS: atom_id res chain seq x y z
N MET A 1 -5.63 -30.14 -7.93
CA MET A 1 -4.43 -29.29 -8.11
C MET A 1 -4.18 -28.61 -6.78
N ASP A 2 -3.18 -29.08 -6.02
CA ASP A 2 -2.80 -28.42 -4.76
C ASP A 2 -2.28 -27.02 -5.08
N LYS A 3 -3.03 -26.00 -4.67
CA LYS A 3 -2.64 -24.61 -4.85
C LYS A 3 -1.51 -24.34 -3.87
N ALA A 4 -0.26 -24.35 -4.35
CA ALA A 4 0.89 -24.02 -3.52
C ALA A 4 0.66 -22.64 -2.86
N ILE A 5 0.59 -22.62 -1.53
CA ILE A 5 0.36 -21.38 -0.78
C ILE A 5 1.59 -20.47 -0.97
N PRO A 6 1.42 -19.21 -1.42
CA PRO A 6 2.55 -18.31 -1.63
C PRO A 6 3.28 -18.03 -0.31
N ILE A 7 4.62 -18.09 -0.32
CA ILE A 7 5.42 -17.87 0.91
C ILE A 7 5.13 -16.50 1.55
N GLN A 8 4.76 -15.49 0.74
CA GLN A 8 4.39 -14.16 1.18
C GLN A 8 3.30 -14.17 2.27
N THR A 9 2.36 -15.12 2.23
CA THR A 9 1.23 -15.17 3.18
C THR A 9 1.65 -15.56 4.59
N PHE A 10 2.86 -16.11 4.76
CA PHE A 10 3.41 -16.51 6.05
C PHE A 10 4.30 -15.43 6.68
N ILE A 11 4.59 -14.35 5.94
CA ILE A 11 5.40 -13.24 6.43
C ILE A 11 4.49 -12.27 7.19
N ARG A 12 4.84 -12.00 8.44
CA ARG A 12 4.12 -11.11 9.36
C ARG A 12 5.02 -9.95 9.76
N GLU A 13 4.41 -8.87 10.23
CA GLU A 13 5.15 -7.75 10.81
C GLU A 13 4.94 -7.71 12.32
N ILE A 14 6.02 -7.93 13.07
CA ILE A 14 6.01 -7.96 14.54
C ILE A 14 7.21 -7.13 15.01
N ARG A 15 6.98 -6.19 15.94
CA ARG A 15 8.01 -5.25 16.43
C ARG A 15 8.74 -4.50 15.28
N GLY A 16 8.01 -4.13 14.23
CA GLY A 16 8.56 -3.46 13.04
C GLY A 16 9.50 -4.34 12.18
N ARG A 17 9.51 -5.66 12.41
CA ARG A 17 10.34 -6.62 11.67
C ARG A 17 9.45 -7.58 10.90
N LYS A 18 9.85 -7.87 9.65
CA LYS A 18 9.24 -8.94 8.87
C LYS A 18 9.75 -10.29 9.39
N VAL A 19 8.83 -11.13 9.85
CA VAL A 19 9.14 -12.39 10.52
C VAL A 19 8.24 -13.53 10.04
N MET A 20 8.71 -14.76 10.19
CA MET A 20 7.92 -15.98 10.00
C MET A 20 7.86 -16.76 11.32
N LEU A 21 6.70 -17.35 11.62
CA LEU A 21 6.52 -18.13 12.83
C LEU A 21 7.13 -19.53 12.67
N ASP A 22 7.60 -20.10 13.77
CA ASP A 22 8.17 -21.45 13.82
C ASP A 22 7.23 -22.55 13.29
N SER A 23 5.92 -22.41 13.49
CA SER A 23 4.92 -23.34 12.96
C SER A 23 4.83 -23.28 11.44
N ASP A 24 4.89 -22.06 10.88
CA ASP A 24 4.80 -21.83 9.45
C ASP A 24 6.07 -22.34 8.75
N LEU A 25 7.24 -22.03 9.33
CA LEU A 25 8.53 -22.55 8.86
C LEU A 25 8.61 -24.07 8.95
N ALA A 26 8.18 -24.66 10.07
CA ALA A 26 8.18 -26.10 10.24
C ALA A 26 7.29 -26.80 9.18
N ALA A 27 6.11 -26.25 8.90
CA ALA A 27 5.23 -26.76 7.85
C ALA A 27 5.89 -26.67 6.45
N LEU A 28 6.53 -25.53 6.13
CA LEU A 28 7.23 -25.36 4.85
C LEU A 28 8.41 -26.33 4.70
N TYR A 29 9.19 -26.55 5.75
CA TYR A 29 10.31 -27.49 5.76
C TYR A 29 9.88 -28.96 5.91
N GLN A 30 8.59 -29.24 6.06
CA GLN A 30 8.03 -30.58 6.30
C GLN A 30 8.62 -31.26 7.54
N VAL A 31 8.79 -30.50 8.62
CA VAL A 31 9.23 -31.00 9.93
C VAL A 31 8.22 -30.62 11.01
N GLU A 32 8.24 -31.31 12.14
CA GLU A 32 7.45 -30.88 13.29
C GLU A 32 8.02 -29.59 13.90
N THR A 33 7.15 -28.68 14.36
CA THR A 33 7.56 -27.44 15.05
C THR A 33 8.47 -27.73 16.25
N LYS A 34 8.22 -28.82 16.97
CA LYS A 34 9.05 -29.24 18.11
C LYS A 34 10.48 -29.61 17.66
N VAL A 35 10.62 -30.30 16.54
CA VAL A 35 11.90 -30.71 15.97
C VAL A 35 12.69 -29.48 15.50
N LEU A 36 12.02 -28.55 14.81
CA LEU A 36 12.62 -27.27 14.41
C LEU A 36 13.16 -26.51 15.63
N ASN A 37 12.33 -26.33 16.65
CA ASN A 37 12.71 -25.60 17.86
C ASN A 37 13.82 -26.29 18.64
N GLN A 38 13.85 -27.63 18.66
CA GLN A 38 14.94 -28.38 19.26
C GLN A 38 16.26 -28.19 18.51
N ALA A 39 16.23 -28.19 17.17
CA ALA A 39 17.41 -27.95 16.34
C ALA A 39 17.97 -26.53 16.56
N VAL A 40 17.08 -25.54 16.68
CA VAL A 40 17.44 -24.15 17.02
C VAL A 40 18.07 -24.06 18.41
N LYS A 41 17.44 -24.66 19.44
CA LYS A 41 17.97 -24.66 20.81
C LYS A 41 19.35 -25.30 20.92
N ARG A 42 19.62 -26.37 20.17
CA ARG A 42 20.95 -27.00 20.08
C ARG A 42 22.02 -26.09 19.46
N ASN A 43 21.60 -25.11 18.67
CA ASN A 43 22.46 -24.19 17.94
C ASN A 43 22.24 -22.74 18.37
N ILE A 44 21.81 -22.49 19.61
CA ILE A 44 21.33 -21.16 20.05
C ILE A 44 22.36 -20.03 19.86
N GLY A 45 23.67 -20.34 19.90
CA GLY A 45 24.73 -19.37 19.62
C GLY A 45 24.72 -18.80 18.19
N ARG A 46 23.95 -19.38 17.27
CA ARG A 46 23.69 -18.88 15.91
C ARG A 46 22.49 -17.96 15.82
N PHE A 47 21.69 -17.85 16.88
CA PHE A 47 20.42 -17.14 16.88
C PHE A 47 20.42 -16.07 17.97
N PRO A 48 21.09 -14.93 17.73
CA PRO A 48 20.95 -13.76 18.59
C PRO A 48 19.49 -13.24 18.59
N SER A 49 19.17 -12.37 19.55
CA SER A 49 17.80 -11.87 19.78
C SER A 49 17.22 -11.06 18.61
N ASP A 50 18.06 -10.58 17.71
CA ASP A 50 17.67 -9.92 16.47
C ASP A 50 17.35 -10.88 15.32
N PHE A 51 17.79 -12.15 15.42
CA PHE A 51 17.55 -13.18 14.42
C PHE A 51 16.31 -14.00 14.76
N MET A 52 16.10 -14.26 16.06
CA MET A 52 14.90 -14.90 16.55
C MET A 52 14.49 -14.32 17.90
N PHE A 53 13.19 -14.36 18.18
CA PHE A 53 12.66 -14.06 19.51
C PHE A 53 11.37 -14.85 19.73
N GLN A 54 11.05 -15.10 21.00
CA GLN A 54 9.75 -15.63 21.36
C GLN A 54 8.76 -14.48 21.45
N LEU A 55 7.54 -14.69 20.94
CA LEU A 55 6.49 -13.70 21.08
C LEU A 55 6.04 -13.60 22.53
N ASP A 56 5.64 -12.40 22.92
CA ASP A 56 4.98 -12.20 24.21
C ASP A 56 3.54 -12.75 24.17
N PRO A 57 2.96 -13.14 25.32
CA PRO A 57 1.60 -13.65 25.36
C PRO A 57 0.58 -12.70 24.71
N GLU A 58 0.74 -11.39 24.92
CA GLU A 58 -0.13 -10.35 24.34
C GLU A 58 0.02 -10.24 22.83
N GLU A 59 1.26 -10.28 22.32
CA GLU A 59 1.54 -10.31 20.87
C GLU A 59 0.92 -11.54 20.23
N TRP A 60 1.01 -12.69 20.91
CA TRP A 60 0.45 -13.94 20.42
C TRP A 60 -1.09 -13.95 20.46
N GLU A 61 -1.73 -13.41 21.49
CA GLU A 61 -3.19 -13.25 21.51
C GLU A 61 -3.69 -12.32 20.39
N THR A 62 -3.01 -11.20 20.18
CA THR A 62 -3.33 -10.26 19.10
C THR A 62 -3.19 -10.90 17.73
N LEU A 63 -2.14 -11.69 17.51
CA LEU A 63 -1.95 -12.41 16.26
C LEU A 63 -2.97 -13.53 16.09
N ARG A 64 -3.31 -14.25 17.16
CA ARG A 64 -4.35 -15.28 17.10
C ARG A 64 -5.70 -14.69 16.71
N SER A 65 -6.10 -13.57 17.27
CA SER A 65 -7.39 -12.95 16.94
C SER A 65 -7.44 -12.55 15.46
N GLN A 66 -6.34 -12.07 14.88
CA GLN A 66 -6.24 -11.76 13.44
C GLN A 66 -6.26 -13.01 12.54
N ILE A 67 -5.65 -14.12 12.96
CA ILE A 67 -5.65 -15.38 12.19
C ILE A 67 -7.03 -16.07 12.29
N VAL A 68 -7.64 -16.07 13.48
CA VAL A 68 -8.91 -16.77 13.73
C VAL A 68 -10.08 -16.02 13.11
N THR A 69 -10.06 -14.69 13.10
CA THR A 69 -11.06 -13.92 12.32
C THR A 69 -10.96 -14.17 10.81
N THR A 70 -9.83 -14.69 10.32
CA THR A 70 -9.62 -15.06 8.91
C THR A 70 -9.75 -16.56 8.62
N LYS A 71 -9.90 -17.43 9.64
CA LYS A 71 -10.07 -18.89 9.48
C LYS A 71 -11.16 -19.43 10.41
N THR A 72 -12.32 -19.68 9.83
CA THR A 72 -13.39 -20.50 10.41
C THR A 72 -12.99 -21.98 10.30
N ASP A 73 -12.16 -22.50 11.20
CA ASP A 73 -12.19 -23.94 11.51
C ASP A 73 -11.45 -24.29 12.79
N GLU A 74 -12.11 -25.12 13.57
CA GLU A 74 -11.81 -25.47 14.95
C GLU A 74 -10.54 -26.31 15.10
N LYS A 75 -9.79 -26.08 16.19
CA LYS A 75 -9.14 -27.17 16.96
C LYS A 75 -8.82 -26.69 18.37
N ARG A 76 -9.66 -27.13 19.30
CA ARG A 76 -9.52 -27.00 20.77
C ARG A 76 -8.33 -27.83 21.25
N GLY A 77 -7.14 -27.27 21.07
CA GLY A 77 -5.86 -27.85 21.45
C GLY A 77 -4.80 -26.77 21.38
N GLY A 78 -5.07 -25.63 22.02
CA GLY A 78 -4.26 -24.43 21.91
C GLY A 78 -2.79 -24.70 22.24
N ARG A 79 -1.91 -24.12 21.44
CA ARG A 79 -0.47 -24.12 21.69
C ARG A 79 -0.21 -23.56 23.10
N ARG A 80 0.43 -24.36 23.97
CA ARG A 80 0.67 -24.00 25.39
C ARG A 80 1.73 -22.91 25.59
N ALA A 81 2.60 -22.69 24.59
CA ALA A 81 3.68 -21.71 24.65
C ALA A 81 3.65 -20.80 23.42
N ALA A 82 3.94 -19.52 23.59
CA ALA A 82 4.03 -18.57 22.48
C ALA A 82 5.05 -19.04 21.43
N PRO A 83 4.78 -18.81 20.12
CA PRO A 83 5.69 -19.21 19.06
C PRO A 83 7.00 -18.44 19.07
N TYR A 84 8.04 -19.04 18.48
CA TYR A 84 9.20 -18.27 18.05
C TYR A 84 8.91 -17.58 16.71
N ALA A 85 9.34 -16.34 16.58
CA ALA A 85 9.43 -15.61 15.34
C ALA A 85 10.89 -15.58 14.87
N PHE A 86 11.08 -15.78 13.57
CA PHE A 86 12.38 -15.70 12.91
C PHE A 86 12.36 -14.59 11.89
N THR A 87 13.36 -13.71 11.95
CA THR A 87 13.61 -12.72 10.90
C THR A 87 14.25 -13.41 9.70
N GLU A 88 14.41 -12.69 8.59
CA GLU A 88 15.16 -13.19 7.42
C GLU A 88 16.52 -13.76 7.80
N HIS A 89 17.27 -13.09 8.67
CA HIS A 89 18.57 -13.57 9.13
C HIS A 89 18.44 -14.85 9.98
N GLY A 90 17.42 -14.95 10.83
CA GLY A 90 17.11 -16.19 11.55
C GLY A 90 16.78 -17.35 10.62
N ILE A 91 15.99 -17.10 9.58
CA ILE A 91 15.64 -18.08 8.55
C ILE A 91 16.89 -18.51 7.78
N LEU A 92 17.75 -17.56 7.42
CA LEU A 92 19.04 -17.86 6.82
C LEU A 92 19.87 -18.78 7.74
N MET A 93 19.89 -18.53 9.06
CA MET A 93 20.59 -19.42 9.99
C MET A 93 19.99 -20.83 10.05
N LEU A 94 18.69 -21.01 9.79
CA LEU A 94 18.09 -22.33 9.66
C LEU A 94 18.69 -23.15 8.52
N SER A 95 19.18 -22.53 7.43
CA SER A 95 19.89 -23.24 6.35
C SER A 95 21.16 -23.95 6.81
N SER A 96 21.79 -23.44 7.87
CA SER A 96 23.01 -24.02 8.45
C SER A 96 22.71 -25.16 9.44
N VAL A 97 21.45 -25.30 9.85
CA VAL A 97 20.96 -26.24 10.86
C VAL A 97 20.15 -27.36 10.23
N LEU A 98 19.28 -27.04 9.27
CA LEU A 98 18.45 -27.97 8.51
C LEU A 98 19.13 -28.28 7.18
N LYS A 99 19.51 -29.54 6.98
CA LYS A 99 20.31 -29.99 5.83
C LYS A 99 19.54 -30.81 4.79
N SER A 100 18.22 -30.94 4.90
CA SER A 100 17.44 -31.66 3.89
C SER A 100 17.30 -30.86 2.61
N ASP A 101 17.21 -31.54 1.46
CA ASP A 101 17.05 -30.88 0.16
C ASP A 101 15.80 -29.99 0.12
N ILE A 102 14.72 -30.43 0.78
CA ILE A 102 13.49 -29.66 0.95
C ILE A 102 13.76 -28.36 1.72
N ALA A 103 14.51 -28.43 2.83
CA ALA A 103 14.82 -27.25 3.63
C ALA A 103 15.72 -26.26 2.88
N ILE A 104 16.66 -26.77 2.07
CA ILE A 104 17.53 -25.96 1.21
C ILE A 104 16.70 -25.20 0.17
N ASP A 105 15.82 -25.89 -0.57
CA ASP A 105 14.97 -25.29 -1.60
C ASP A 105 14.00 -24.25 -1.01
N VAL A 106 13.35 -24.59 0.11
CA VAL A 106 12.43 -23.67 0.82
C VAL A 106 13.17 -22.42 1.30
N ASN A 107 14.38 -22.55 1.85
CA ASN A 107 15.19 -21.39 2.25
C ASN A 107 15.48 -20.47 1.07
N ILE A 108 15.90 -21.02 -0.07
CA ILE A 108 16.16 -20.23 -1.28
C ILE A 108 14.89 -19.48 -1.71
N LYS A 109 13.73 -20.15 -1.69
CA LYS A 109 12.45 -19.52 -2.04
C LYS A 109 12.06 -18.40 -1.07
N ILE A 110 12.23 -18.62 0.24
CA ILE A 110 11.96 -17.59 1.25
C ILE A 110 12.86 -16.38 1.03
N MET A 111 14.17 -16.58 0.85
CA MET A 111 15.12 -15.48 0.61
C MET A 111 14.77 -14.68 -0.66
N ARG A 112 14.37 -15.35 -1.75
CA ARG A 112 13.91 -14.67 -2.97
C ARG A 112 12.70 -13.77 -2.71
N VAL A 113 11.76 -14.23 -1.89
CA VAL A 113 10.59 -13.43 -1.51
C VAL A 113 10.98 -12.20 -0.69
N PHE A 114 11.86 -12.34 0.30
CA PHE A 114 12.35 -11.19 1.08
C PHE A 114 13.10 -10.17 0.20
N VAL A 115 13.91 -10.62 -0.76
CA VAL A 115 14.58 -9.75 -1.74
C VAL A 115 13.55 -9.01 -2.61
N GLN A 116 12.56 -9.71 -3.15
CA GLN A 116 11.49 -9.09 -3.96
C GLN A 116 10.70 -8.05 -3.16
N MET A 117 10.39 -8.34 -1.89
CA MET A 117 9.71 -7.39 -1.01
C MET A 117 10.54 -6.13 -0.77
N ARG A 118 11.87 -6.26 -0.58
CA ARG A 118 12.76 -5.09 -0.48
C ARG A 118 12.80 -4.28 -1.76
N GLN A 119 12.94 -4.95 -2.91
CA GLN A 119 12.93 -4.28 -4.21
C GLN A 119 11.62 -3.53 -4.44
N TYR A 120 10.49 -4.16 -4.10
CA TYR A 120 9.19 -3.52 -4.19
C TYR A 120 9.07 -2.30 -3.27
N ALA A 121 9.52 -2.41 -2.02
CA ALA A 121 9.53 -1.29 -1.07
C ALA A 121 10.39 -0.11 -1.57
N LEU A 122 11.55 -0.40 -2.17
CA LEU A 122 12.43 0.60 -2.76
C LEU A 122 11.91 1.17 -4.10
N SER A 123 11.10 0.41 -4.85
CA SER A 123 10.45 0.93 -6.06
C SER A 123 9.27 1.85 -5.76
N GLN A 124 8.62 1.70 -4.59
CA GLN A 124 7.50 2.55 -4.19
C GLN A 124 7.90 3.99 -3.85
N THR A 125 9.17 4.24 -3.52
CA THR A 125 9.67 5.62 -3.36
C THR A 125 9.61 6.41 -4.67
N ASP A 126 9.80 5.75 -5.83
CA ASP A 126 9.65 6.42 -7.14
C ASP A 126 8.19 6.74 -7.45
N THR A 127 7.27 5.81 -7.18
CA THR A 127 5.82 6.03 -7.37
C THR A 127 5.28 7.12 -6.46
N SER A 128 5.76 7.19 -5.21
CA SER A 128 5.40 8.26 -4.28
C SER A 128 5.87 9.63 -4.78
N GLY A 129 7.05 9.70 -5.40
CA GLY A 129 7.52 10.90 -6.09
C GLY A 129 6.60 11.33 -7.24
N GLN A 130 6.14 10.38 -8.06
CA GLN A 130 5.20 10.67 -9.15
C GLN A 130 3.85 11.20 -8.63
N ILE A 131 3.33 10.68 -7.52
CA ILE A 131 2.10 11.17 -6.88
C ILE A 131 2.28 12.60 -6.35
N VAL A 132 3.43 12.91 -5.75
CA VAL A 132 3.74 14.27 -5.28
C VAL A 132 3.79 15.26 -6.45
N GLU A 133 4.43 14.88 -7.55
CA GLU A 133 4.51 15.73 -8.75
C GLU A 133 3.14 15.93 -9.41
N LEU A 134 2.34 14.86 -9.56
CA LEU A 134 0.96 14.97 -10.04
C LEU A 134 0.11 15.90 -9.15
N ARG A 135 0.25 15.82 -7.82
CA ARG A 135 -0.45 16.70 -6.88
C ARG A 135 -0.03 18.16 -7.05
N ARG A 136 1.26 18.42 -7.26
CA ARG A 136 1.79 19.77 -7.55
C ARG A 136 1.21 20.32 -8.85
N LEU A 137 1.18 19.52 -9.92
CA LEU A 137 0.62 19.92 -11.21
C LEU A 137 -0.89 20.22 -11.12
N LEU A 138 -1.65 19.39 -10.39
CA LEU A 138 -3.08 19.64 -10.14
C LEU A 138 -3.34 20.95 -9.40
N LEU A 139 -2.54 21.26 -8.37
CA LEU A 139 -2.66 22.52 -7.64
C LEU A 139 -2.40 23.74 -8.52
N LEU A 140 -1.40 23.68 -9.42
CA LEU A 140 -1.14 24.73 -10.39
C LEU A 140 -2.29 24.89 -11.41
N TYR A 141 -2.90 23.78 -11.83
CA TYR A 141 -4.04 23.81 -12.73
C TYR A 141 -5.28 24.43 -12.06
N ILE A 142 -5.54 24.09 -10.80
CA ILE A 142 -6.65 24.65 -10.02
C ILE A 142 -6.45 26.17 -9.83
N ASP A 143 -5.28 26.61 -9.36
CA ASP A 143 -4.97 28.05 -9.17
C ASP A 143 -5.14 28.85 -10.48
N ARG A 144 -4.67 28.28 -11.60
CA ARG A 144 -4.85 28.89 -12.92
C ARG A 144 -6.34 29.01 -13.29
N ASN A 145 -7.15 28.00 -13.02
CA ASN A 145 -8.57 28.05 -13.37
C ASN A 145 -9.36 28.96 -12.46
N ASP A 146 -9.05 29.01 -11.16
CA ASP A 146 -9.69 29.93 -10.23
C ASP A 146 -9.49 31.39 -10.69
N LYS A 147 -8.27 31.75 -11.10
CA LYS A 147 -7.99 33.07 -11.71
C LYS A 147 -8.82 33.33 -12.96
N ARG A 148 -8.95 32.33 -13.84
CA ARG A 148 -9.77 32.46 -15.07
C ARG A 148 -11.26 32.63 -14.74
N VAL A 149 -11.76 31.94 -13.71
CA VAL A 149 -13.13 32.08 -13.25
C VAL A 149 -13.34 33.48 -12.68
N ASP A 150 -12.42 33.99 -11.87
CA ASP A 150 -12.47 35.36 -11.35
C ASP A 150 -12.47 36.41 -12.46
N ASP A 151 -11.66 36.22 -13.50
CA ASP A 151 -11.64 37.10 -14.67
C ASP A 151 -12.98 37.09 -15.41
N ILE A 152 -13.58 35.91 -15.62
CA ILE A 152 -14.92 35.79 -16.22
C ILE A 152 -15.96 36.50 -15.35
N LEU A 153 -15.92 36.30 -14.04
CA LEU A 153 -16.85 36.93 -13.09
C LEU A 153 -16.69 38.46 -13.07
N ARG A 154 -15.46 38.99 -13.15
CA ARG A 154 -15.22 40.44 -13.29
C ARG A 154 -15.87 40.99 -14.56
N VAL A 155 -15.68 40.30 -15.69
CA VAL A 155 -16.27 40.71 -16.97
C VAL A 155 -17.80 40.67 -16.89
N LEU A 156 -18.39 39.60 -16.35
CA LEU A 156 -19.85 39.50 -16.17
C LEU A 156 -20.39 40.60 -15.25
N ASN A 157 -19.75 40.84 -14.11
CA ASN A 157 -20.15 41.90 -13.19
C ASN A 157 -20.02 43.29 -13.82
N SER A 158 -19.04 43.51 -14.71
CA SER A 158 -18.92 44.76 -15.46
C SER A 158 -20.10 45.00 -16.40
N PHE A 159 -20.65 43.94 -17.02
CA PHE A 159 -21.85 44.03 -17.84
C PHE A 159 -23.12 44.27 -17.02
N ILE A 160 -23.19 43.75 -15.80
CA ILE A 160 -24.32 44.00 -14.88
C ILE A 160 -24.28 45.44 -14.34
N ALA A 161 -23.09 45.93 -13.93
CA ALA A 161 -22.92 47.25 -13.34
C ALA A 161 -23.02 48.40 -14.35
N SER A 162 -22.67 48.16 -15.62
CA SER A 162 -22.86 49.12 -16.70
C SER A 162 -23.27 48.36 -17.97
N PRO A 163 -24.58 48.18 -18.23
CA PRO A 163 -25.03 47.49 -19.42
C PRO A 163 -24.51 48.22 -20.67
N PRO A 164 -23.93 47.51 -21.65
CA PRO A 164 -23.33 48.14 -22.82
C PRO A 164 -24.40 48.94 -23.56
N LYS A 165 -24.10 50.21 -23.90
CA LYS A 165 -25.00 51.05 -24.70
C LYS A 165 -25.23 50.38 -26.05
N THR A 166 -26.38 49.75 -26.24
CA THR A 166 -26.77 49.16 -27.51
C THR A 166 -27.07 50.27 -28.50
N LYS A 167 -26.44 50.23 -29.67
CA LYS A 167 -26.89 51.05 -30.82
C LYS A 167 -28.17 50.40 -31.35
N PRO A 168 -29.29 51.14 -31.49
CA PRO A 168 -30.50 50.57 -32.05
C PRO A 168 -30.25 50.08 -33.47
N ILE A 169 -30.53 48.80 -33.72
CA ILE A 169 -30.45 48.20 -35.05
C ILE A 169 -31.81 48.45 -35.73
N GLY A 170 -31.84 49.42 -36.62
CA GLY A 170 -33.00 49.76 -37.45
C GLY A 170 -32.64 50.82 -38.49
N PHE A 171 -33.18 50.69 -39.70
CA PHE A 171 -33.04 51.69 -40.76
C PHE A 171 -33.75 52.98 -40.35
N ARG A 172 -33.02 54.09 -40.27
CA ARG A 172 -33.63 55.43 -40.28
C ARG A 172 -34.09 55.71 -41.71
N ALA A 173 -35.39 55.67 -41.96
CA ALA A 173 -35.95 56.24 -43.17
C ALA A 173 -35.82 57.77 -43.06
N ASN A 174 -34.81 58.33 -43.73
CA ASN A 174 -34.80 59.75 -44.04
C ASN A 174 -35.84 59.99 -45.14
N HIS A 175 -36.97 60.59 -44.79
CA HIS A 175 -37.81 61.27 -45.78
C HIS A 175 -37.79 62.76 -45.43
N GLU A 176 -36.80 63.46 -45.98
CA GLU A 176 -36.89 64.90 -46.18
C GLU A 176 -37.72 65.14 -47.45
N ASP A 177 -38.84 65.84 -47.21
CA ASP A 177 -39.39 66.96 -47.97
C ASP A 177 -39.78 66.77 -49.46
N THR A 178 -41.03 67.13 -49.77
CA THR A 178 -41.33 68.21 -50.72
C THR A 178 -42.84 68.45 -50.75
N GLY A 179 -43.23 69.66 -50.36
CA GLY A 179 -44.63 70.07 -50.26
C GLY A 179 -45.40 70.18 -51.57
N LYS A 180 -46.72 70.35 -51.42
CA LYS A 180 -47.61 71.16 -52.25
C LYS A 180 -49.05 71.11 -51.70
N THR A 181 -49.53 72.22 -51.13
CA THR A 181 -50.90 72.73 -51.38
C THR A 181 -50.97 73.17 -52.85
N PRO A 182 -52.12 73.14 -53.57
CA PRO A 182 -53.44 73.71 -53.18
C PRO A 182 -54.62 72.81 -53.65
N LEU A 183 -55.93 73.11 -53.59
CA LEU A 183 -56.78 74.30 -53.48
C LEU A 183 -57.98 73.94 -52.58
#